data_AF-A0A5E4UQ42-F1
#
_entry.id   AF-A0A5E4UQ42-F1
#
_cell.length_a   1.000
_cell.length_b   1.000
_cell.length_c   1.000
_cell.angle_alpha   90.00
_cell.angle_beta   90.00
_cell.angle_gamma   90.00
#
_symmetry.space_group_name_H-M   'P 1'
#
loop_
_entity.id
_entity.type
_entity.pdbx_description
1 polymer ?
#
loop_
_entity_poly.entity_id
_entity_poly.type
_entity_poly.pdbx_seq_one_letter_code
_entity_poly.pdbx_strand_id
1 'polypeptide(L)'
;MGGREAIRGFAVQTLICLLDSLWAIGQWTAVTLEPDSDNDKVDIYWEYADGSTLAQQVKSSKNQIGKGDVVAWCKELKDSDAADKYQLMLAGPIAAAVLDDAPFDDVEVPTPTSMDTLALLDQAITKVDRYLTAKSIEPLPLPLRESLIYELVARLLQAAIRGKRMPREEFDGWLLSGITASYPHAVSQRLTTNCNVLWSVLEIAGPVVVSDRAFELILPLTVVNGGASTAVVEMFLLRVWSATREMRYRPERVVPEKPEEQYATRRRLGRPFGDFAITPQSSVQQSVLFVPVQRPGYEANEWPHGDYQVELFVKYAAQAALCSVKRATITIGLDEFSVLTSGQTQSISVSNLDKYLSLL
;
A
#
# COMPACT_ATOMS: atom_id res chain seq x y z
N MET A 1 30.50 13.50 17.71
CA MET A 1 29.82 14.02 16.51
C MET A 1 28.89 15.15 16.93
N GLY A 2 28.80 16.24 16.16
CA GLY A 2 27.77 17.27 16.39
C GLY A 2 26.43 16.84 15.78
N GLY A 3 25.31 17.28 16.35
CA GLY A 3 23.97 16.81 15.93
C GLY A 3 23.66 16.95 14.44
N ARG A 4 24.19 17.98 13.76
CA ARG A 4 24.03 18.17 12.31
C ARG A 4 24.70 17.09 11.46
N GLU A 5 25.85 16.58 11.89
CA GLU A 5 26.57 15.56 11.14
C GLU A 5 25.90 14.19 11.31
N ALA A 6 25.34 13.91 12.49
CA ALA A 6 24.53 12.72 12.71
C ALA A 6 23.27 12.72 11.84
N ILE A 7 22.52 13.82 11.81
CA ILE A 7 21.33 13.98 10.95
C ILE A 7 21.68 13.76 9.47
N ARG A 8 22.82 14.28 9.01
CA ARG A 8 23.27 14.05 7.62
C ARG A 8 23.58 12.58 7.35
N GLY A 9 24.23 11.89 8.30
CA GLY A 9 24.49 10.45 8.20
C GLY A 9 23.21 9.64 8.01
N PHE A 10 22.22 9.86 8.87
CA PHE A 10 20.91 9.20 8.76
C PHE A 10 20.18 9.53 7.45
N ALA A 11 20.28 10.78 6.97
CA ALA A 11 19.68 11.15 5.70
C ALA A 11 20.34 10.41 4.51
N VAL A 12 21.66 10.34 4.48
CA VAL A 12 22.42 9.62 3.43
C VAL A 12 22.06 8.13 3.46
N GLN A 13 22.06 7.51 4.64
CA GLN A 13 21.71 6.10 4.82
C GLN A 13 20.28 5.80 4.36
N THR A 14 19.31 6.64 4.75
CA THR A 14 17.91 6.49 4.33
C THR A 14 17.78 6.59 2.80
N LEU A 15 18.50 7.53 2.18
CA LEU A 15 18.47 7.71 0.74
C LEU A 15 19.13 6.55 -0.01
N ILE A 16 20.22 5.98 0.52
CA ILE A 16 20.83 4.76 -0.02
C ILE A 16 19.83 3.60 0.05
N CYS A 17 19.19 3.38 1.21
CA CYS A 17 18.15 2.36 1.37
C CYS A 17 17.02 2.52 0.34
N LEU A 18 16.57 3.76 0.10
CA LEU A 18 15.54 4.06 -0.90
C LEU A 18 16.03 3.76 -2.32
N LEU A 19 17.23 4.21 -2.69
CA LEU A 19 17.81 4.00 -4.01
C LEU A 19 17.98 2.51 -4.33
N ASP A 20 18.41 1.73 -3.36
CA ASP A 20 18.59 0.28 -3.49
C ASP A 20 17.24 -0.43 -3.57
N SER A 21 16.25 0.02 -2.78
CA SER A 21 14.86 -0.48 -2.84
C SER A 21 14.25 -0.30 -4.23
N LEU A 22 14.52 0.85 -4.87
CA LEU A 22 14.06 1.18 -6.23
C LEU A 22 14.88 0.48 -7.34
N TRP A 23 16.11 0.07 -7.07
CA TRP A 23 16.97 -0.58 -8.06
C TRP A 23 16.74 -2.10 -8.14
N ALA A 24 16.60 -2.75 -6.99
CA ALA A 24 16.52 -4.20 -6.84
C ALA A 24 15.08 -4.73 -7.08
N ILE A 25 14.56 -4.54 -8.30
CA ILE A 25 13.24 -5.04 -8.67
C ILE A 25 13.21 -6.57 -8.59
N GLY A 26 12.35 -7.11 -7.71
CA GLY A 26 12.11 -8.55 -7.58
C GLY A 26 13.20 -9.35 -6.84
N GLN A 27 14.23 -8.70 -6.29
CA GLN A 27 15.31 -9.41 -5.60
C GLN A 27 15.06 -9.53 -4.09
N TRP A 28 14.68 -8.44 -3.43
CA TRP A 28 14.44 -8.42 -1.98
C TRP A 28 12.97 -8.62 -1.60
N THR A 29 12.73 -9.28 -0.46
CA THR A 29 11.41 -9.59 0.11
C THR A 29 11.09 -8.73 1.32
N ALA A 30 12.08 -8.34 2.12
CA ALA A 30 11.94 -7.34 3.18
C ALA A 30 13.23 -6.54 3.38
N VAL A 31 13.09 -5.35 3.95
CA VAL A 31 14.19 -4.51 4.40
C VAL A 31 13.88 -3.92 5.77
N THR A 32 14.90 -3.81 6.62
CA THR A 32 14.82 -3.15 7.92
C THR A 32 15.90 -2.07 7.98
N LEU A 33 15.51 -0.82 8.09
CA LEU A 33 16.41 0.31 8.33
C LEU A 33 16.56 0.48 9.85
N GLU A 34 17.78 0.60 10.34
CA GLU A 34 18.09 0.61 11.79
C GLU A 34 17.48 -0.62 12.50
N PRO A 35 17.83 -1.86 12.09
CA PRO A 35 17.34 -3.05 12.79
C PRO A 35 17.74 -2.98 14.26
N ASP A 36 16.74 -3.14 15.14
CA ASP A 36 16.95 -3.21 16.59
C ASP A 36 17.82 -4.44 16.89
N SER A 37 19.12 -4.19 16.96
CA SER A 37 20.14 -5.20 17.15
C SER A 37 21.01 -4.74 18.29
N ASP A 38 21.31 -5.65 19.23
CA ASP A 38 22.15 -5.39 20.40
C ASP A 38 23.57 -4.87 20.05
N ASN A 39 23.92 -4.77 18.76
CA ASN A 39 25.26 -4.51 18.27
C ASN A 39 25.42 -3.19 17.48
N ASP A 40 24.36 -2.41 17.20
CA ASP A 40 24.40 -1.08 16.52
C ASP A 40 25.31 -1.00 15.25
N LYS A 41 25.65 -2.13 14.63
CA LYS A 41 26.60 -2.19 13.50
C LYS A 41 25.92 -2.24 12.14
N VAL A 42 24.70 -2.76 12.11
CA VAL A 42 23.93 -2.94 10.88
C VAL A 42 23.00 -1.75 10.74
N ASP A 43 23.18 -0.99 9.67
CA ASP A 43 22.37 0.20 9.38
C ASP A 43 21.16 -0.17 8.52
N ILE A 44 21.31 -1.16 7.62
CA ILE A 44 20.26 -1.67 6.74
C ILE A 44 20.38 -3.20 6.68
N TYR A 45 19.26 -3.89 6.85
CA TYR A 45 19.17 -5.34 6.77
C TYR A 45 18.21 -5.76 5.67
N TRP A 46 18.67 -6.61 4.74
CA TRP A 46 17.86 -7.10 3.62
C TRP A 46 17.62 -8.60 3.72
N GLU A 47 16.42 -8.99 3.31
CA GLU A 47 16.02 -10.38 3.12
C GLU A 47 15.68 -10.61 1.64
N TYR A 48 16.07 -11.77 1.10
CA TYR A 48 15.87 -12.13 -0.31
C TYR A 48 14.96 -13.35 -0.46
N ALA A 49 14.43 -13.55 -1.68
CA ALA A 49 13.49 -14.64 -1.97
C ALA A 49 14.11 -16.04 -1.87
N ASP A 50 15.44 -16.15 -2.04
CA ASP A 50 16.20 -17.39 -1.87
C ASP A 50 16.49 -17.73 -0.40
N GLY A 51 16.00 -16.90 0.53
CA GLY A 51 16.24 -17.02 1.98
C GLY A 51 17.58 -16.45 2.43
N SER A 52 18.42 -15.95 1.51
CA SER A 52 19.65 -15.27 1.90
C SER A 52 19.39 -13.89 2.50
N THR A 53 20.35 -13.42 3.28
CA THR A 53 20.29 -12.15 4.01
C THR A 53 21.52 -11.30 3.73
N LEU A 54 21.37 -9.97 3.77
CA LEU A 54 22.47 -9.01 3.62
C LEU A 54 22.42 -7.96 4.74
N ALA A 55 23.50 -7.88 5.51
CA ALA A 55 23.73 -6.80 6.46
C ALA A 55 24.58 -5.70 5.81
N GLN A 56 24.10 -4.47 5.84
CA GLN A 56 24.73 -3.34 5.20
C GLN A 56 24.99 -2.22 6.22
N GLN A 57 26.20 -1.68 6.18
CA GLN A 57 26.60 -0.52 6.98
C GLN A 57 26.91 0.66 6.06
N VAL A 58 26.53 1.87 6.47
CA VAL A 58 26.73 3.12 5.74
C VAL A 58 27.67 4.03 6.51
N LYS A 59 28.79 4.39 5.89
CA LYS A 59 29.74 5.37 6.44
C LYS A 59 29.84 6.57 5.52
N SER A 60 29.45 7.74 6.05
CA SER A 60 29.55 9.01 5.34
C SER A 60 30.58 9.93 5.98
N SER A 61 31.52 10.47 5.19
CA SER A 61 32.50 11.45 5.66
C SER A 61 32.83 12.51 4.61
N LYS A 62 32.88 13.78 5.03
CA LYS A 62 33.40 14.87 4.19
C LYS A 62 34.93 14.82 4.02
N ASN A 63 35.61 14.14 4.95
CA ASN A 63 37.05 13.91 4.90
C ASN A 63 37.33 12.61 4.15
N GLN A 64 38.54 12.49 3.60
CA GLN A 64 38.98 11.28 2.92
C GLN A 64 38.90 10.06 3.85
N ILE A 65 38.20 9.02 3.41
CA ILE A 65 38.11 7.72 4.08
C ILE A 65 39.32 6.87 3.69
N GLY A 66 40.10 6.43 4.68
CA GLY A 66 41.30 5.64 4.46
C GLY A 66 41.04 4.14 4.48
N LYS A 67 41.95 3.37 3.88
CA LYS A 67 41.89 1.89 3.88
C LYS A 67 41.84 1.30 5.30
N GLY A 68 42.60 1.86 6.24
CA GLY A 68 42.65 1.37 7.62
C GLY A 68 41.27 1.42 8.31
N ASP A 69 40.53 2.52 8.09
CA ASP A 69 39.18 2.67 8.64
C ASP A 69 38.21 1.67 7.99
N VAL A 70 38.29 1.51 6.67
CA VAL A 70 37.44 0.57 5.90
C VAL A 70 37.65 -0.87 6.37
N VAL A 71 38.90 -1.31 6.50
CA VAL A 71 39.22 -2.67 6.99
C VAL A 71 38.66 -2.87 8.41
N ALA A 72 38.82 -1.88 9.29
CA ALA A 72 38.28 -1.96 10.64
C ALA A 72 36.75 -2.08 10.64
N TRP A 73 36.05 -1.27 9.84
CA TRP A 73 34.58 -1.32 9.74
C TRP A 73 34.08 -2.61 9.09
N CYS A 74 34.73 -3.10 8.04
CA CYS A 74 34.38 -4.38 7.42
C CYS A 74 34.50 -5.52 8.44
N LYS A 75 35.60 -5.56 9.19
CA LYS A 75 35.79 -6.54 10.25
C LYS A 75 34.72 -6.45 11.34
N GLU A 76 34.46 -5.25 11.87
CA GLU A 76 33.40 -5.05 12.88
C GLU A 76 32.02 -5.48 12.37
N LEU A 77 31.71 -5.18 11.11
CA LEU A 77 30.45 -5.57 10.49
C LEU A 77 30.38 -7.10 10.32
N LYS A 78 31.45 -7.76 9.87
CA LYS A 78 31.50 -9.22 9.72
C LYS A 78 31.41 -9.95 11.06
N ASP A 79 32.11 -9.45 12.07
CA ASP A 79 32.10 -9.99 13.44
C ASP A 79 30.73 -9.85 14.14
N SER A 80 29.79 -9.08 13.57
CA SER A 80 28.41 -9.00 14.08
C SER A 80 27.58 -10.26 13.83
N ASP A 81 28.02 -11.13 12.90
CA ASP A 81 27.35 -12.39 12.52
C ASP A 81 25.84 -12.24 12.20
N ALA A 82 25.43 -11.05 11.74
CA ALA A 82 24.02 -10.74 11.51
C ALA A 82 23.40 -11.35 10.24
N ALA A 83 24.18 -11.70 9.22
CA ALA A 83 23.66 -12.07 7.89
C ALA A 83 24.60 -13.01 7.11
N ASP A 84 24.10 -13.59 6.01
CA ASP A 84 24.91 -14.43 5.13
C ASP A 84 25.94 -13.63 4.33
N LYS A 85 25.57 -12.40 3.96
CA LYS A 85 26.36 -11.48 3.14
C LYS A 85 26.50 -10.13 3.85
N TYR A 86 27.56 -9.41 3.53
CA TYR A 86 27.88 -8.13 4.15
C TYR A 86 28.32 -7.10 3.12
N GLN A 87 27.89 -5.86 3.31
CA GLN A 87 28.27 -4.76 2.44
C GLN A 87 28.55 -3.47 3.24
N LEU A 88 29.63 -2.78 2.91
CA LEU A 88 29.97 -1.49 3.48
C LEU A 88 29.83 -0.40 2.40
N MET A 89 28.82 0.44 2.55
CA MET A 89 28.57 1.57 1.68
C MET A 89 29.33 2.80 2.16
N LEU A 90 30.16 3.34 1.29
CA LEU A 90 30.91 4.56 1.56
C LEU A 90 30.29 5.75 0.81
N ALA A 91 30.10 6.85 1.53
CA ALA A 91 29.67 8.11 0.95
C ALA A 91 30.72 9.20 1.22
N GLY A 92 31.25 9.79 0.15
CA GLY A 92 32.28 10.84 0.22
C GLY A 92 33.63 10.43 -0.37
N PRO A 93 34.68 11.26 -0.18
CA PRO A 93 35.98 11.01 -0.76
C PRO A 93 36.65 9.78 -0.14
N ILE A 94 37.24 8.91 -0.97
CA ILE A 94 37.97 7.72 -0.51
C ILE A 94 39.42 7.73 -1.01
N ALA A 95 40.31 7.02 -0.33
CA ALA A 95 41.64 6.73 -0.85
C ALA A 95 41.56 5.70 -1.99
N ALA A 96 42.42 5.82 -3.02
CA ALA A 96 42.42 4.92 -4.18
C ALA A 96 42.58 3.44 -3.77
N ALA A 97 43.43 3.17 -2.77
CA ALA A 97 43.64 1.84 -2.22
C ALA A 97 42.36 1.16 -1.66
N VAL A 98 41.30 1.92 -1.38
CA VAL A 98 39.99 1.34 -0.98
C VAL A 98 39.31 0.65 -2.15
N LEU A 99 39.42 1.19 -3.38
CA LEU A 99 38.84 0.59 -4.58
C LEU A 99 39.69 -0.57 -5.08
N ASP A 100 41.01 -0.42 -5.06
CA ASP A 100 41.93 -1.39 -5.65
C ASP A 100 41.99 -2.71 -4.87
N ASP A 101 41.78 -2.64 -3.55
CA ASP A 101 41.99 -3.79 -2.64
C ASP A 101 40.68 -4.41 -2.11
N ALA A 102 39.50 -3.91 -2.50
CA ALA A 102 38.21 -4.50 -2.11
C ALA A 102 37.97 -5.85 -2.82
N PRO A 103 37.26 -6.82 -2.20
CA PRO A 103 36.59 -6.77 -0.89
C PRO A 103 37.54 -6.95 0.31
N PHE A 104 37.08 -6.56 1.50
CA PHE A 104 37.82 -6.72 2.77
C PHE A 104 37.03 -7.59 3.75
N ASP A 105 37.67 -8.59 4.38
CA ASP A 105 37.04 -9.47 5.37
C ASP A 105 35.70 -10.09 4.91
N ASP A 106 35.62 -10.50 3.64
CA ASP A 106 34.40 -11.01 2.98
C ASP A 106 33.21 -10.02 2.99
N VAL A 107 33.48 -8.72 3.15
CA VAL A 107 32.53 -7.62 3.03
C VAL A 107 32.71 -6.92 1.69
N GLU A 108 31.64 -6.83 0.92
CA GLU A 108 31.63 -6.09 -0.34
C GLU A 108 31.74 -4.58 -0.08
N VAL A 109 32.62 -3.90 -0.82
CA VAL A 109 32.76 -2.44 -0.77
C VAL A 109 32.58 -1.89 -2.18
N PRO A 110 31.34 -1.55 -2.57
CA PRO A 110 31.08 -1.02 -3.91
C PRO A 110 31.63 0.40 -4.07
N THR A 111 31.62 0.89 -5.31
CA THR A 111 32.03 2.26 -5.65
C THR A 111 31.31 3.27 -4.75
N PRO A 112 32.03 4.24 -4.15
CA PRO A 112 31.46 5.18 -3.21
C PRO A 112 30.38 6.04 -3.86
N THR A 113 29.37 6.39 -3.09
CA THR A 113 28.29 7.28 -3.51
C THR A 113 28.53 8.73 -3.06
N SER A 114 27.69 9.62 -3.56
CA SER A 114 27.70 11.03 -3.15
C SER A 114 27.20 11.18 -1.71
N MET A 115 27.82 12.09 -0.96
CA MET A 115 27.28 12.58 0.32
C MET A 115 26.27 13.71 0.16
N ASP A 116 26.12 14.25 -1.05
CA ASP A 116 25.18 15.30 -1.34
C ASP A 116 23.77 14.72 -1.37
N THR A 117 23.00 15.03 -0.33
CA THR A 117 21.61 14.57 -0.19
C THR A 117 20.71 15.08 -1.31
N LEU A 118 20.99 16.24 -1.90
CA LEU A 118 20.22 16.72 -3.05
C LEU A 118 20.50 15.86 -4.28
N ALA A 119 21.77 15.54 -4.55
CA ALA A 119 22.13 14.66 -5.64
C ALA A 119 21.53 13.24 -5.47
N LEU A 120 21.48 12.72 -4.24
CA LEU A 120 20.84 11.45 -3.94
C LEU A 120 19.31 11.50 -4.13
N LEU A 121 18.66 12.60 -3.74
CA LEU A 121 17.24 12.84 -4.00
C LEU A 121 16.94 12.91 -5.50
N ASP A 122 17.74 13.64 -6.27
CA ASP A 122 17.59 13.74 -7.74
C ASP A 122 17.76 12.37 -8.42
N GLN A 123 18.69 11.55 -7.92
CA GLN A 123 18.83 10.17 -8.35
C GLN A 123 17.58 9.35 -8.01
N ALA A 124 17.01 9.49 -6.82
CA ALA A 124 15.80 8.77 -6.42
C ALA A 124 14.59 9.17 -7.29
N ILE A 125 14.44 10.47 -7.57
CA ILE A 125 13.41 11.03 -8.48
C ILE A 125 13.55 10.44 -9.90
N THR A 126 14.78 10.21 -10.35
CA THR A 126 15.02 9.57 -11.65
C THR A 126 14.78 8.06 -11.60
N LYS A 127 15.19 7.39 -10.52
CA LYS A 127 15.05 5.94 -10.37
C LYS A 127 13.61 5.49 -10.14
N VAL A 128 12.79 6.27 -9.43
CA VAL A 128 11.37 5.94 -9.25
C VAL A 128 10.65 5.88 -10.59
N ASP A 129 11.00 6.74 -11.54
CA ASP A 129 10.42 6.71 -12.88
C ASP A 129 10.72 5.39 -13.61
N ARG A 130 11.97 4.92 -13.55
CA ARG A 130 12.38 3.61 -14.10
C ARG A 130 11.69 2.46 -13.39
N TYR A 131 11.57 2.56 -12.06
CA TYR A 131 10.88 1.58 -11.22
C TYR A 131 9.41 1.41 -11.64
N LEU A 132 8.72 2.54 -11.81
CA LEU A 132 7.32 2.57 -12.24
C LEU A 132 7.18 2.02 -13.66
N THR A 133 8.06 2.43 -14.57
CA THR A 133 8.09 1.93 -15.96
C THR A 133 8.26 0.41 -16.01
N ALA A 134 9.16 -0.16 -15.21
CA ALA A 134 9.38 -1.61 -15.11
C ALA A 134 8.15 -2.35 -14.57
N LYS A 135 7.32 -1.69 -13.75
CA LYS A 135 6.01 -2.17 -13.30
C LYS A 135 4.86 -1.78 -14.25
N SER A 136 5.16 -1.30 -15.46
CA SER A 136 4.19 -0.86 -16.46
C SER A 136 3.25 0.25 -15.96
N ILE A 137 3.77 1.16 -15.13
CA ILE A 137 3.10 2.39 -14.69
C ILE A 137 3.70 3.55 -15.50
N GLU A 138 2.84 4.46 -15.97
CA GLU A 138 3.27 5.61 -16.78
C GLU A 138 4.21 6.54 -15.98
N PRO A 139 5.25 7.10 -16.63
CA PRO A 139 6.09 8.12 -16.03
C PRO A 139 5.30 9.27 -15.40
N LEU A 140 5.66 9.63 -14.18
CA LEU A 140 4.99 10.69 -13.45
C LEU A 140 5.59 12.06 -13.82
N PRO A 141 4.77 13.13 -13.86
CA PRO A 141 5.29 14.50 -13.91
C PRO A 141 6.32 14.76 -12.80
N LEU A 142 7.37 15.53 -13.09
CA LEU A 142 8.48 15.77 -12.16
C LEU A 142 8.04 16.21 -10.75
N PRO A 143 7.11 17.17 -10.56
CA PRO A 143 6.70 17.60 -9.22
C PRO A 143 6.05 16.48 -8.38
N LEU A 144 5.44 15.51 -9.05
CA LEU A 144 4.81 14.36 -8.39
C LEU A 144 5.85 13.32 -8.01
N ARG A 145 6.88 13.11 -8.83
CA ARG A 145 8.02 12.27 -8.46
C ARG A 145 8.74 12.84 -7.25
N GLU A 146 9.00 14.14 -7.23
CA GLU A 146 9.58 14.84 -6.08
C GLU A 146 8.76 14.59 -4.81
N SER A 147 7.45 14.89 -4.87
CA SER A 147 6.55 14.71 -3.73
C SER A 147 6.52 13.26 -3.22
N LEU A 148 6.47 12.29 -4.14
CA LEU A 148 6.46 10.87 -3.83
C LEU A 148 7.76 10.43 -3.14
N ILE A 149 8.92 10.89 -3.61
CA ILE A 149 10.20 10.59 -2.99
C ILE A 149 10.27 11.16 -1.57
N TYR A 150 9.83 12.41 -1.36
CA TYR A 150 9.79 12.98 -0.01
C TYR A 150 8.90 12.18 0.95
N GLU A 151 7.75 11.70 0.46
CA GLU A 151 6.86 10.84 1.25
C GLU A 151 7.53 9.51 1.61
N LEU A 152 8.19 8.84 0.65
CA LEU A 152 8.88 7.56 0.90
C LEU A 152 10.01 7.72 1.90
N VAL A 153 10.82 8.79 1.77
CA VAL A 153 11.88 9.10 2.74
C VAL A 153 11.29 9.28 4.15
N ALA A 154 10.19 10.03 4.27
CA ALA A 154 9.52 10.23 5.55
C ALA A 154 9.00 8.91 6.16
N ARG A 155 8.42 8.03 5.34
CA ARG A 155 7.93 6.73 5.79
C ARG A 155 9.06 5.78 6.20
N LEU A 156 10.17 5.77 5.46
CA LEU A 156 11.38 5.02 5.82
C LEU A 156 11.96 5.50 7.15
N LEU A 157 12.07 6.81 7.37
CA LEU A 157 12.51 7.37 8.64
C LEU A 157 11.58 6.97 9.80
N GLN A 158 10.26 6.97 9.58
CA GLN A 158 9.29 6.51 10.58
C GLN A 158 9.45 5.01 10.89
N ALA A 159 9.75 4.19 9.89
CA ALA A 159 10.05 2.77 10.09
C ALA A 159 11.35 2.57 10.87
N ALA A 160 12.40 3.36 10.55
CA ALA A 160 13.71 3.31 11.19
C ALA A 160 13.66 3.61 12.70
N ILE A 161 12.84 4.58 13.12
CA ILE A 161 12.66 4.91 14.55
C ILE A 161 12.26 3.69 15.39
N ARG A 162 11.63 2.68 14.77
CA ARG A 162 11.13 1.47 15.44
C ARG A 162 11.88 0.20 15.02
N GLY A 163 12.93 0.31 14.20
CA GLY A 163 13.56 -0.84 13.55
C GLY A 163 12.56 -1.74 12.85
N LYS A 164 11.52 -1.14 12.24
CA LYS A 164 10.39 -1.91 11.70
C LYS A 164 10.82 -2.66 10.44
N ARG A 165 10.69 -3.99 10.46
CA ARG A 165 10.76 -4.82 9.26
C ARG A 165 9.70 -4.38 8.25
N MET A 166 10.15 -3.96 7.07
CA MET A 166 9.30 -3.50 5.97
C MET A 166 9.31 -4.52 4.83
N PRO A 167 8.21 -5.28 4.63
CA PRO A 167 8.05 -6.14 3.48
C PRO A 167 8.04 -5.34 2.17
N ARG A 168 8.47 -5.99 1.07
CA ARG A 168 8.42 -5.41 -0.28
C ARG A 168 7.04 -4.92 -0.67
N GLU A 169 6.03 -5.68 -0.29
CA GLU A 169 4.63 -5.38 -0.57
C GLU A 169 4.16 -4.09 0.11
N GLU A 170 4.68 -3.82 1.32
CA GLU A 170 4.38 -2.59 2.04
C GLU A 170 5.02 -1.38 1.35
N PHE A 171 6.29 -1.49 0.94
CA PHE A 171 7.00 -0.46 0.16
C PHE A 171 6.29 -0.16 -1.17
N ASP A 172 5.91 -1.21 -1.91
CA ASP A 172 5.14 -1.09 -3.16
C ASP A 172 3.77 -0.46 -2.91
N GLY A 173 3.14 -0.77 -1.79
CA GLY A 173 1.88 -0.17 -1.34
C GLY A 173 1.99 1.32 -1.07
N TRP A 174 3.10 1.80 -0.51
CA TRP A 174 3.33 3.24 -0.30
C TRP A 174 3.44 3.99 -1.63
N LEU A 175 4.20 3.44 -2.59
CA LEU A 175 4.30 3.99 -3.94
C LEU A 175 2.93 4.08 -4.60
N LEU A 176 2.17 2.97 -4.58
CA LEU A 176 0.85 2.93 -5.19
C LEU A 176 -0.15 3.88 -4.51
N SER A 177 -0.11 3.97 -3.18
CA SER A 177 -0.96 4.89 -2.41
C SER A 177 -0.67 6.35 -2.78
N GLY A 178 0.60 6.75 -2.82
CA GLY A 178 1.00 8.11 -3.19
C GLY A 178 0.59 8.46 -4.62
N ILE A 179 0.81 7.54 -5.56
CA ILE A 179 0.41 7.75 -6.96
C ILE A 179 -1.11 7.81 -7.11
N THR A 180 -1.85 6.93 -6.42
CA THR A 180 -3.32 6.92 -6.50
C THR A 180 -3.92 8.20 -5.92
N ALA A 181 -3.32 8.73 -4.85
CA ALA A 181 -3.77 9.97 -4.22
C ALA A 181 -3.45 11.21 -5.06
N SER A 182 -2.24 11.28 -5.65
CA SER A 182 -1.75 12.50 -6.31
C SER A 182 -1.89 12.50 -7.84
N TYR A 183 -1.89 11.33 -8.46
CA TYR A 183 -1.93 11.19 -9.92
C TYR A 183 -2.60 9.87 -10.36
N PRO A 184 -3.90 9.70 -10.07
CA PRO A 184 -4.62 8.45 -10.33
C PRO A 184 -4.56 8.02 -11.81
N HIS A 185 -4.32 8.95 -12.74
CA HIS A 185 -4.26 8.69 -14.18
C HIS A 185 -3.06 7.82 -14.61
N ALA A 186 -1.91 7.91 -13.94
CA ALA A 186 -0.76 7.04 -14.25
C ALA A 186 -0.99 5.57 -13.87
N VAL A 187 -1.89 5.31 -12.91
CA VAL A 187 -2.38 3.96 -12.57
C VAL A 187 -3.52 3.56 -13.52
N SER A 188 -4.29 4.55 -14.01
CA SER A 188 -5.39 4.34 -14.97
C SER A 188 -4.96 3.79 -16.33
N GLN A 189 -3.71 3.92 -16.77
CA GLN A 189 -3.28 3.34 -18.05
C GLN A 189 -3.13 1.81 -18.05
N ARG A 190 -2.97 1.16 -16.88
CA ARG A 190 -3.22 -0.29 -16.73
C ARG A 190 -4.71 -0.64 -16.80
N LEU A 191 -5.58 0.36 -16.73
CA LEU A 191 -7.05 0.25 -16.77
C LEU A 191 -7.60 0.63 -18.17
N THR A 192 -6.77 0.54 -19.21
CA THR A 192 -7.03 0.96 -20.62
C THR A 192 -8.17 0.23 -21.33
N THR A 193 -9.08 -0.41 -20.60
CA THR A 193 -10.32 -0.91 -21.21
C THR A 193 -11.56 -0.77 -20.34
N ASN A 194 -11.45 -0.64 -19.01
CA ASN A 194 -12.62 -0.76 -18.15
C ASN A 194 -12.58 0.22 -16.97
N CYS A 195 -13.75 0.75 -16.64
CA CYS A 195 -13.97 1.42 -15.37
C CYS A 195 -13.63 0.50 -14.19
N ASN A 196 -13.08 1.07 -13.13
CA ASN A 196 -12.79 0.36 -11.89
C ASN A 196 -13.61 0.93 -10.76
N VAL A 197 -13.92 0.07 -9.79
CA VAL A 197 -14.71 0.43 -8.62
C VAL A 197 -13.84 0.17 -7.40
N LEU A 198 -13.51 1.23 -6.68
CA LEU A 198 -12.62 1.20 -5.52
C LEU A 198 -13.45 1.27 -4.24
N TRP A 199 -13.13 0.41 -3.27
CA TRP A 199 -13.68 0.45 -1.91
C TRP A 199 -12.74 -0.24 -0.92
N SER A 200 -12.63 0.30 0.29
CA SER A 200 -11.74 -0.15 1.36
C SER A 200 -12.42 -0.25 2.72
N VAL A 201 -13.69 0.16 2.79
CA VAL A 201 -14.51 0.15 4.01
C VAL A 201 -15.88 -0.41 3.68
N LEU A 202 -16.40 -1.24 4.58
CA LEU A 202 -17.77 -1.71 4.61
C LEU A 202 -18.42 -1.20 5.89
N GLU A 203 -19.44 -0.37 5.79
CA GLU A 203 -20.25 0.00 6.94
C GLU A 203 -21.42 -0.98 7.08
N ILE A 204 -21.63 -1.50 8.29
CA ILE A 204 -22.79 -2.30 8.66
C ILE A 204 -23.77 -1.46 9.47
N ALA A 205 -25.06 -1.66 9.25
CA ALA A 205 -26.14 -0.97 9.93
C ALA A 205 -27.25 -1.94 10.32
N GLY A 206 -27.93 -1.68 11.43
CA GLY A 206 -29.17 -2.39 11.76
C GLY A 206 -30.30 -2.04 10.80
N PRO A 207 -31.20 -3.00 10.48
CA PRO A 207 -32.32 -2.73 9.61
C PRO A 207 -33.30 -1.75 10.27
N VAL A 208 -33.91 -0.87 9.47
CA VAL A 208 -34.90 0.10 9.98
C VAL A 208 -36.22 -0.58 10.36
N VAL A 209 -36.51 -1.73 9.76
CA VAL A 209 -37.69 -2.53 10.08
C VAL A 209 -37.32 -3.53 11.17
N VAL A 210 -37.88 -3.37 12.37
CA VAL A 210 -37.56 -4.17 13.57
C VAL A 210 -37.80 -5.68 13.39
N SER A 211 -38.69 -6.07 12.48
CA SER A 211 -38.93 -7.49 12.16
C SER A 211 -37.86 -8.11 11.26
N ASP A 212 -37.03 -7.30 10.60
CA ASP A 212 -35.88 -7.75 9.85
C ASP A 212 -34.67 -7.84 10.80
N ARG A 213 -33.80 -8.82 10.56
CA ARG A 213 -32.59 -9.03 11.35
C ARG A 213 -31.31 -8.97 10.52
N ALA A 214 -31.41 -8.89 9.20
CA ALA A 214 -30.23 -8.75 8.36
C ALA A 214 -29.63 -7.35 8.46
N PHE A 215 -28.30 -7.29 8.47
CA PHE A 215 -27.57 -6.03 8.36
C PHE A 215 -27.88 -5.35 7.02
N GLU A 216 -28.13 -4.06 7.03
CA GLU A 216 -28.03 -3.22 5.84
C GLU A 216 -26.55 -2.77 5.69
N LEU A 217 -26.06 -2.64 4.46
CA LEU A 217 -24.64 -2.42 4.19
C LEU A 217 -24.43 -1.12 3.42
N ILE A 218 -23.48 -0.28 3.83
CA ILE A 218 -23.11 0.92 3.09
C ILE A 218 -21.67 0.77 2.62
N LEU A 219 -21.46 0.93 1.31
CA LEU A 219 -20.12 0.94 0.73
C LEU A 219 -19.84 2.33 0.15
N PRO A 220 -18.81 3.05 0.64
CA PRO A 220 -18.23 4.17 -0.07
C PRO A 220 -17.50 3.66 -1.31
N LEU A 221 -18.08 3.91 -2.48
CA LEU A 221 -17.56 3.46 -3.78
C LEU A 221 -17.01 4.64 -4.56
N THR A 222 -15.79 4.50 -5.08
CA THR A 222 -15.23 5.41 -6.08
C THR A 222 -15.13 4.68 -7.41
N VAL A 223 -15.95 5.09 -8.38
CA VAL A 223 -15.89 4.56 -9.74
C VAL A 223 -14.99 5.44 -10.58
N VAL A 224 -13.88 4.89 -11.08
CA VAL A 224 -12.88 5.59 -11.89
C VAL A 224 -13.01 5.13 -13.34
N ASN A 225 -13.22 6.09 -14.25
CA ASN A 225 -13.18 5.83 -15.68
C ASN A 225 -11.85 6.31 -16.26
N GLY A 226 -10.90 5.38 -16.40
CA GLY A 226 -9.63 5.61 -17.11
C GLY A 226 -9.74 5.45 -18.64
N GLY A 227 -10.92 5.12 -19.17
CA GLY A 227 -11.15 4.90 -20.59
C GLY A 227 -11.33 6.18 -21.40
N ALA A 228 -11.36 6.01 -22.73
CA ALA A 228 -11.57 7.11 -23.68
C ALA A 228 -13.06 7.45 -23.92
N SER A 229 -13.98 6.60 -23.49
CA SER A 229 -15.42 6.76 -23.66
C SER A 229 -16.15 6.84 -22.32
N THR A 230 -17.31 7.47 -22.31
CA THR A 230 -18.19 7.48 -21.14
C THR A 230 -18.64 6.06 -20.82
N ALA A 231 -18.52 5.67 -19.57
CA ALA A 231 -19.09 4.42 -19.07
C ALA A 231 -20.37 4.70 -18.29
N VAL A 232 -21.30 3.75 -18.32
CA VAL A 232 -22.54 3.82 -17.55
C VAL A 232 -22.58 2.62 -16.63
N VAL A 233 -22.63 2.87 -15.32
CA VAL A 233 -22.92 1.84 -14.31
C VAL A 233 -24.43 1.67 -14.25
N GLU A 234 -24.92 0.47 -14.54
CA GLU A 234 -26.35 0.13 -14.44
C GLU A 234 -26.69 -0.41 -13.05
N MET A 235 -25.82 -1.26 -12.50
CA MET A 235 -26.09 -1.86 -11.21
C MET A 235 -24.82 -2.31 -10.50
N PHE A 236 -24.96 -2.39 -9.17
CA PHE A 236 -24.09 -3.18 -8.32
C PHE A 236 -24.83 -4.41 -7.80
N LEU A 237 -24.09 -5.41 -7.37
CA LEU A 237 -24.60 -6.54 -6.61
C LEU A 237 -23.55 -6.91 -5.57
N LEU A 238 -23.96 -7.12 -4.32
CA LEU A 238 -23.06 -7.62 -3.30
C LEU A 238 -23.45 -9.06 -2.95
N ARG A 239 -22.44 -9.93 -2.87
CA ARG A 239 -22.59 -11.31 -2.39
C ARG A 239 -21.83 -11.44 -1.08
N VAL A 240 -22.48 -11.97 -0.06
CA VAL A 240 -21.87 -12.26 1.25
C VAL A 240 -22.09 -13.73 1.57
N TRP A 241 -21.05 -14.48 1.90
CA TRP A 241 -21.20 -15.90 2.21
C TRP A 241 -20.19 -16.40 3.25
N SER A 242 -20.55 -17.48 3.92
CA SER A 242 -19.64 -18.28 4.75
C SER A 242 -19.72 -19.74 4.31
N ALA A 243 -19.09 -20.65 5.05
CA ALA A 243 -19.13 -22.08 4.74
C ALA A 243 -20.56 -22.67 4.70
N THR A 244 -21.52 -22.07 5.41
CA THR A 244 -22.86 -22.65 5.59
C THR A 244 -24.00 -21.81 5.01
N ARG A 245 -23.74 -20.59 4.53
CA ARG A 245 -24.80 -19.67 4.09
C ARG A 245 -24.33 -18.70 3.01
N GLU A 246 -25.29 -18.26 2.19
CA GLU A 246 -25.10 -17.21 1.18
C GLU A 246 -26.24 -16.20 1.25
N MET A 247 -25.86 -14.93 1.22
CA MET A 247 -26.72 -13.75 1.22
C MET A 247 -26.39 -12.89 0.01
N ARG A 248 -27.40 -12.22 -0.52
CA ARG A 248 -27.25 -11.29 -1.63
C ARG A 248 -27.86 -9.95 -1.28
N TYR A 249 -27.21 -8.90 -1.70
CA TYR A 249 -27.68 -7.55 -1.50
C TYR A 249 -27.78 -6.80 -2.81
N ARG A 250 -28.87 -6.04 -2.93
CA ARG A 250 -29.10 -5.13 -4.05
C ARG A 250 -28.87 -3.69 -3.62
N PRO A 251 -28.35 -2.82 -4.48
CA PRO A 251 -28.30 -1.40 -4.19
C PRO A 251 -29.74 -0.86 -4.11
N GLU A 252 -30.00 -0.04 -3.11
CA GLU A 252 -31.29 0.61 -2.93
C GLU A 252 -31.18 2.13 -3.05
N ARG A 253 -30.19 2.73 -2.41
CA ARG A 253 -30.04 4.19 -2.32
C ARG A 253 -28.59 4.63 -2.39
N VAL A 254 -28.37 5.87 -2.81
CA VAL A 254 -27.14 6.60 -2.58
C VAL A 254 -27.36 7.52 -1.37
N VAL A 255 -26.63 7.25 -0.30
CA VAL A 255 -26.75 7.97 0.99
C VAL A 255 -25.63 9.02 1.13
N PRO A 256 -25.85 10.09 1.91
CA PRO A 256 -24.82 11.09 2.17
C PRO A 256 -23.69 10.53 3.06
N GLU A 257 -22.45 10.96 2.77
CA GLU A 257 -21.24 10.70 3.58
C GLU A 257 -21.19 11.64 4.79
N LYS A 258 -21.98 11.32 5.80
CA LYS A 258 -22.02 12.04 7.08
C LYS A 258 -22.01 11.04 8.24
N PRO A 259 -20.84 10.52 8.62
CA PRO A 259 -20.73 9.45 9.62
C PRO A 259 -21.24 9.86 11.01
N GLU A 260 -21.34 11.17 11.30
CA GLU A 260 -21.89 11.69 12.56
C GLU A 260 -23.43 11.74 12.61
N GLU A 261 -24.11 11.63 11.46
CA GLU A 261 -25.57 11.58 11.41
C GLU A 261 -26.08 10.16 11.66
N GLN A 262 -27.14 10.03 12.47
CA GLN A 262 -27.81 8.75 12.71
C GLN A 262 -28.18 8.04 11.39
N TYR A 263 -28.03 6.71 11.38
CA TYR A 263 -28.24 5.89 10.20
C TYR A 263 -29.60 6.13 9.52
N ALA A 264 -30.68 6.17 10.31
CA ALA A 264 -32.04 6.39 9.82
C ALA A 264 -32.19 7.73 9.07
N THR A 265 -31.47 8.78 9.50
CA THR A 265 -31.46 10.09 8.84
C THR A 265 -30.73 10.03 7.51
N ARG A 266 -29.53 9.42 7.47
CA ARG A 266 -28.77 9.20 6.22
C ARG A 266 -29.60 8.44 5.21
N ARG A 267 -30.28 7.37 5.65
CA ARG A 267 -31.18 6.55 4.82
C ARG A 267 -32.35 7.35 4.24
N ARG A 268 -32.99 8.20 5.05
CA ARG A 268 -34.12 9.06 4.64
C ARG A 268 -33.70 10.13 3.63
N LEU A 269 -32.53 10.72 3.81
CA LEU A 269 -31.97 11.73 2.91
C LEU A 269 -31.39 11.13 1.62
N GLY A 270 -31.11 9.82 1.61
CA GLY A 270 -30.57 9.13 0.45
C GLY A 270 -31.54 9.11 -0.73
N ARG A 271 -31.00 9.33 -1.93
CA ARG A 271 -31.76 9.22 -3.19
C ARG A 271 -31.81 7.76 -3.65
N PRO A 272 -32.84 7.33 -4.40
CA PRO A 272 -32.84 6.00 -5.03
C PRO A 272 -31.56 5.77 -5.84
N PHE A 273 -31.03 4.54 -5.76
CA PHE A 273 -29.96 4.14 -6.66
C PHE A 273 -30.52 4.03 -8.08
N GLY A 274 -29.76 4.50 -9.05
CA GLY A 274 -30.07 4.40 -10.47
C GLY A 274 -28.80 4.55 -11.28
N ASP A 275 -28.93 4.31 -12.58
CA ASP A 275 -27.80 4.34 -13.50
C ASP A 275 -27.11 5.69 -13.49
N PHE A 276 -25.79 5.68 -13.62
CA PHE A 276 -25.03 6.92 -13.73
C PHE A 276 -23.85 6.78 -14.68
N ALA A 277 -23.59 7.88 -15.39
CA ALA A 277 -22.50 7.99 -16.32
C ALA A 277 -21.24 8.49 -15.62
N ILE A 278 -20.09 7.96 -16.01
CA ILE A 278 -18.76 8.42 -15.62
C ILE A 278 -18.06 8.84 -16.90
N THR A 279 -17.77 10.14 -17.02
CA THR A 279 -17.10 10.68 -18.20
C THR A 279 -15.66 10.14 -18.32
N PRO A 280 -15.05 10.15 -19.51
CA PRO A 280 -13.64 9.79 -19.68
C PRO A 280 -12.74 10.55 -18.71
N GLN A 281 -11.70 9.88 -18.21
CA GLN A 281 -10.68 10.47 -17.34
C GLN A 281 -11.26 11.16 -16.09
N SER A 282 -12.32 10.58 -15.53
CA SER A 282 -13.00 11.14 -14.36
C SER A 282 -13.34 10.07 -13.34
N SER A 283 -13.81 10.51 -12.17
CA SER A 283 -14.33 9.61 -11.15
C SER A 283 -15.62 10.13 -10.56
N VAL A 284 -16.44 9.19 -10.08
CA VAL A 284 -17.68 9.47 -9.36
C VAL A 284 -17.62 8.72 -8.04
N GLN A 285 -17.78 9.47 -6.94
CA GLN A 285 -17.86 8.90 -5.60
C GLN A 285 -19.32 8.82 -5.15
N GLN A 286 -19.73 7.67 -4.63
CA GLN A 286 -21.06 7.44 -4.09
C GLN A 286 -20.99 6.49 -2.90
N SER A 287 -21.63 6.86 -1.79
CA SER A 287 -21.92 5.92 -0.71
C SER A 287 -23.22 5.19 -1.01
N VAL A 288 -23.12 3.91 -1.35
CA VAL A 288 -24.26 3.10 -1.81
C VAL A 288 -24.76 2.23 -0.67
N LEU A 289 -26.04 2.36 -0.36
CA LEU A 289 -26.78 1.51 0.57
C LEU A 289 -27.28 0.26 -0.16
N PHE A 290 -26.92 -0.90 0.40
CA PHE A 290 -27.30 -2.23 -0.03
C PHE A 290 -28.24 -2.87 0.98
N VAL A 291 -29.35 -3.43 0.48
CA VAL A 291 -30.38 -4.10 1.28
C VAL A 291 -30.47 -5.59 0.90
N PRO A 292 -30.77 -6.48 1.86
CA PRO A 292 -30.83 -7.91 1.61
C PRO A 292 -31.91 -8.26 0.57
N VAL A 293 -31.61 -9.24 -0.28
CA VAL A 293 -32.55 -9.75 -1.28
C VAL A 293 -33.33 -10.92 -0.69
N GLN A 294 -34.59 -10.69 -0.35
CA GLN A 294 -35.50 -11.73 0.11
C GLN A 294 -36.03 -12.55 -1.08
N ARG A 295 -35.39 -13.69 -1.38
CA ARG A 295 -35.86 -14.66 -2.37
C ARG A 295 -35.60 -16.10 -1.87
N PRO A 296 -36.42 -17.09 -2.29
CA PRO A 296 -36.19 -18.48 -1.95
C PRO A 296 -34.76 -18.92 -2.34
N GLY A 297 -34.02 -19.51 -1.39
CA GLY A 297 -32.64 -19.97 -1.59
C GLY A 297 -31.55 -19.01 -1.10
N TYR A 298 -31.89 -17.80 -0.62
CA TYR A 298 -30.94 -16.90 0.04
C TYR A 298 -31.37 -16.64 1.49
N GLU A 299 -30.39 -16.59 2.39
CA GLU A 299 -30.65 -16.15 3.76
C GLU A 299 -30.80 -14.62 3.79
N ALA A 300 -31.72 -14.14 4.62
CA ALA A 300 -31.98 -12.71 4.83
C ALA A 300 -32.14 -12.39 6.34
N ASN A 301 -31.50 -13.19 7.21
CA ASN A 301 -31.52 -13.01 8.66
C ASN A 301 -30.16 -12.46 9.15
N GLU A 302 -30.03 -12.22 10.45
CA GLU A 302 -28.76 -11.77 11.09
C GLU A 302 -27.59 -12.68 10.75
N TRP A 303 -26.40 -12.09 10.62
CA TRP A 303 -25.16 -12.83 10.39
C TRP A 303 -24.63 -13.29 11.75
N PRO A 304 -24.52 -14.60 12.04
CA PRO A 304 -23.86 -15.04 13.26
C PRO A 304 -22.39 -14.62 13.30
N HIS A 305 -21.80 -14.65 14.48
CA HIS A 305 -20.37 -14.39 14.63
C HIS A 305 -19.52 -15.32 13.75
N GLY A 306 -18.48 -14.76 13.15
CA GLY A 306 -17.53 -15.49 12.32
C GLY A 306 -17.08 -14.73 11.08
N ASP A 307 -16.36 -15.44 10.21
CA ASP A 307 -15.77 -14.89 9.01
C ASP A 307 -16.69 -15.04 7.79
N TYR A 308 -16.78 -13.97 7.02
CA TYR A 308 -17.58 -13.88 5.81
C TYR A 308 -16.74 -13.39 4.64
N GLN A 309 -16.97 -14.00 3.49
CA GLN A 309 -16.48 -13.49 2.22
C GLN A 309 -17.51 -12.50 1.67
N VAL A 310 -17.03 -11.33 1.26
CA VAL A 310 -17.82 -10.28 0.62
C VAL A 310 -17.26 -10.05 -0.78
N GLU A 311 -18.11 -10.12 -1.79
CA GLU A 311 -17.74 -9.86 -3.17
C GLU A 311 -18.68 -8.85 -3.81
N LEU A 312 -18.11 -7.76 -4.31
CA LEU A 312 -18.82 -6.73 -5.04
C LEU A 312 -18.76 -7.03 -6.53
N PHE A 313 -19.91 -6.93 -7.19
CA PHE A 313 -20.04 -7.00 -8.64
C PHE A 313 -20.60 -5.69 -9.18
N VAL A 314 -20.20 -5.35 -10.40
CA VAL A 314 -20.69 -4.20 -11.16
C VAL A 314 -21.15 -4.66 -12.54
N LYS A 315 -22.20 -4.04 -13.06
CA LYS A 315 -22.66 -4.21 -14.43
C LYS A 315 -22.58 -2.87 -15.13
N TYR A 316 -21.82 -2.83 -16.22
CA TYR A 316 -21.76 -1.68 -17.11
C TYR A 316 -22.69 -1.87 -18.31
N ALA A 317 -23.27 -0.79 -18.83
CA ALA A 317 -24.18 -0.85 -19.98
C ALA A 317 -23.51 -1.43 -21.23
N ALA A 318 -22.22 -1.14 -21.43
CA ALA A 318 -21.44 -1.61 -22.57
C ALA A 318 -21.04 -3.09 -22.50
N GLN A 319 -21.27 -3.77 -21.36
CA GLN A 319 -20.85 -5.14 -21.12
C GLN A 319 -22.07 -6.03 -20.86
N ALA A 320 -22.16 -7.21 -21.48
CA ALA A 320 -23.32 -8.09 -21.29
C ALA A 320 -23.34 -8.79 -19.92
N ALA A 321 -22.18 -9.07 -19.34
CA ALA A 321 -22.05 -9.82 -18.08
C ALA A 321 -21.76 -8.91 -16.87
N LEU A 322 -22.06 -9.42 -15.67
CA LEU A 322 -21.60 -8.84 -14.40
C LEU A 322 -20.10 -9.07 -14.23
N CYS A 323 -19.38 -8.03 -13.81
CA CYS A 323 -17.96 -8.10 -13.51
C CYS A 323 -17.75 -8.13 -12.00
N SER A 324 -16.96 -9.09 -11.52
CA SER A 324 -16.47 -9.07 -10.15
C SER A 324 -15.48 -7.91 -9.98
N VAL A 325 -15.75 -7.04 -9.02
CA VAL A 325 -14.89 -5.91 -8.66
C VAL A 325 -13.80 -6.37 -7.69
N LYS A 326 -14.21 -6.83 -6.51
CA LYS A 326 -13.32 -7.14 -5.40
C LYS A 326 -13.99 -8.15 -4.49
N ARG A 327 -13.17 -9.06 -3.97
CA ARG A 327 -13.53 -9.99 -2.90
C ARG A 327 -12.68 -9.67 -1.68
N ALA A 328 -13.28 -9.67 -0.49
CA ALA A 328 -12.60 -9.45 0.77
C ALA A 328 -13.20 -10.33 1.87
N THR A 329 -12.40 -10.62 2.89
CA THR A 329 -12.85 -11.29 4.11
C THR A 329 -13.19 -10.23 5.15
N ILE A 330 -14.32 -10.40 5.84
CA ILE A 330 -14.70 -9.61 7.02
C ILE A 330 -15.00 -10.56 8.19
N THR A 331 -14.83 -10.07 9.41
CA THR A 331 -15.18 -10.80 10.63
C THR A 331 -16.28 -10.06 11.38
N ILE A 332 -17.29 -10.80 11.82
CA ILE A 332 -18.40 -10.26 12.62
C ILE A 332 -18.22 -10.68 14.08
N GLY A 333 -17.91 -9.71 14.93
CA GLY A 333 -17.76 -9.87 16.37
C GLY A 333 -18.98 -9.39 17.17
N LEU A 334 -18.77 -9.19 18.48
CA LEU A 334 -19.79 -8.67 19.40
C LEU A 334 -20.07 -7.18 19.17
N ASP A 335 -19.03 -6.42 18.85
CA ASP A 335 -19.15 -4.98 18.60
C ASP A 335 -20.01 -4.75 17.35
N GLU A 336 -19.73 -5.49 16.27
CA GLU A 336 -20.52 -5.44 15.03
C GLU A 336 -21.99 -5.80 15.24
N PHE A 337 -22.30 -6.67 16.20
CA PHE A 337 -23.68 -7.03 16.52
C PHE A 337 -24.46 -5.90 17.19
N SER A 338 -23.76 -4.97 17.86
CA SER A 338 -24.39 -3.88 18.61
C SER A 338 -25.19 -2.92 17.70
N VAL A 339 -24.86 -2.85 16.40
CA VAL A 339 -25.56 -1.97 15.43
C VAL A 339 -27.02 -2.36 15.19
N LEU A 340 -27.41 -3.60 15.47
CA LEU A 340 -28.81 -4.05 15.34
C LEU A 340 -29.75 -3.35 16.33
N THR A 341 -29.21 -2.81 17.42
CA THR A 341 -30.02 -2.20 18.50
C THR A 341 -29.71 -0.72 18.75
N SER A 342 -28.55 -0.23 18.30
CA SER A 342 -28.08 1.13 18.61
C SER A 342 -28.52 2.21 17.62
N GLY A 343 -28.95 1.84 16.41
CA GLY A 343 -29.26 2.79 15.33
C GLY A 343 -28.02 3.51 14.77
N GLN A 344 -26.83 3.05 15.14
CA GLN A 344 -25.53 3.52 14.63
C GLN A 344 -25.01 2.59 13.52
N THR A 345 -23.98 3.04 12.80
CA THR A 345 -23.25 2.23 11.83
C THR A 345 -21.87 1.87 12.37
N GLN A 346 -21.32 0.74 11.94
CA GLN A 346 -19.95 0.32 12.27
C GLN A 346 -19.15 0.06 11.00
N SER A 347 -17.92 0.58 10.95
CA SER A 347 -17.04 0.46 9.79
C SER A 347 -16.08 -0.71 9.95
N ILE A 348 -16.06 -1.59 8.95
CA ILE A 348 -15.12 -2.70 8.83
C ILE A 348 -14.14 -2.38 7.70
N SER A 349 -12.85 -2.34 8.00
CA SER A 349 -11.82 -2.16 6.97
C SER A 349 -11.60 -3.47 6.22
N VAL A 350 -11.55 -3.41 4.90
CA VAL A 350 -11.31 -4.55 4.02
C VAL A 350 -9.99 -4.35 3.27
N SER A 351 -8.92 -4.86 3.89
CA SER A 351 -7.55 -4.91 3.36
C SER A 351 -7.51 -5.68 2.02
N ASN A 352 -6.71 -5.20 1.08
CA ASN A 352 -6.78 -5.57 -0.35
C ASN A 352 -5.57 -6.36 -0.86
N LEU A 353 -4.75 -6.94 0.03
CA LEU A 353 -3.41 -7.40 -0.34
C LEU A 353 -3.41 -8.75 -1.10
N ASP A 354 -4.16 -9.74 -0.62
CA ASP A 354 -4.01 -11.14 -1.09
C ASP A 354 -4.38 -11.34 -2.56
N LYS A 355 -5.39 -10.62 -3.08
CA LYS A 355 -5.77 -10.72 -4.50
C LYS A 355 -4.78 -10.00 -5.43
N TYR A 356 -4.09 -8.97 -4.95
CA TYR A 356 -3.11 -8.20 -5.73
C TYR A 356 -1.80 -8.98 -5.91
N LEU A 357 -1.44 -9.81 -4.92
CA LEU A 357 -0.23 -10.64 -4.94
C LEU A 357 -0.41 -11.91 -5.78
N SER A 358 -1.64 -12.45 -5.85
CA SER A 358 -1.94 -13.64 -6.66
C SER A 358 -1.94 -13.43 -8.19
N LEU A 359 -1.77 -12.17 -8.64
CA LEU A 359 -1.68 -11.78 -10.06
C LEU A 359 -0.28 -11.28 -10.45
N LEU A 360 0.68 -11.32 -9.52
CA LEU A 360 2.12 -11.23 -9.78
C LEU A 360 2.70 -12.65 -9.88
#